data_AF-A0A380LM67-F1
#
_entry.id   AF-A0A380LM67-F1
#
_cell.length_a   1.000
_cell.length_b   1.000
_cell.length_c   1.000
_cell.angle_alpha   90.00
_cell.angle_beta   90.00
_cell.angle_gamma   90.00
#
_symmetry.space_group_name_H-M   'P 1'
#
loop_
_entity.id
_entity.type
_entity.pdbx_description
1 polymer ?
#
loop_
_entity_poly.entity_id
_entity_poly.type
_entity_poly.pdbx_seq_one_letter_code
_entity_poly.pdbx_strand_id
1 'polypeptide(L)'
;MLHRNASPSSHSEPSTSSKQSNLSLERFLEIAIEPVGQTMYVWGGGWNEEDTGAGVEAVTIGVFDHWASFFEEQDALYDYQNTLYQIHDGLDCSGYVGWAIYNLMQTESGQEGYVMKSSEMAKAFADFWWGSYTPRNAVSDFKPGDIMSNEEHVYIVLGVCEDGSVLLVHASPPGVRICGTDLDQTGTSDAIVLAQQTMAEQYPKWFEKYPSVLSMFRIYIITISFDGIQIHFQTHQKYRRLMLPTL
;
A
#
# COMPACT_ATOMS: atom_id res chain seq x y z
N MET A 1 -49.22 -44.66 -27.41
CA MET A 1 -49.41 -43.44 -26.60
C MET A 1 -48.60 -43.59 -25.32
N LEU A 2 -47.96 -42.49 -24.90
CA LEU A 2 -47.44 -42.18 -23.57
C LEU A 2 -45.99 -42.61 -23.24
N HIS A 3 -45.12 -41.64 -23.55
CA HIS A 3 -44.03 -41.05 -22.76
C HIS A 3 -43.01 -41.95 -22.04
N ARG A 4 -41.79 -41.95 -22.60
CA ARG A 4 -40.54 -42.10 -21.84
C ARG A 4 -40.30 -40.79 -21.08
N ASN A 5 -40.36 -40.84 -19.75
CA ASN A 5 -39.88 -39.76 -18.90
C ASN A 5 -38.35 -39.86 -18.82
N ALA A 6 -37.66 -38.96 -19.51
CA ALA A 6 -36.25 -38.68 -19.28
C ALA A 6 -36.13 -37.89 -17.97
N SER A 7 -35.27 -38.35 -17.07
CA SER A 7 -34.86 -37.62 -15.89
C SER A 7 -34.21 -36.28 -16.28
N PRO A 8 -34.45 -35.18 -15.55
CA PRO A 8 -33.83 -33.91 -15.85
C PRO A 8 -32.33 -33.98 -15.53
N SER A 9 -31.50 -33.62 -16.50
CA SER A 9 -30.08 -33.34 -16.29
C SER A 9 -29.95 -32.10 -15.41
N SER A 10 -29.42 -32.28 -14.20
CA SER A 10 -28.99 -31.17 -13.36
C SER A 10 -27.73 -30.56 -13.99
N HIS A 11 -27.90 -29.45 -14.71
CA HIS A 11 -26.79 -28.53 -14.96
C HIS A 11 -26.36 -27.95 -13.62
N SER A 12 -25.24 -28.43 -13.08
CA SER A 12 -24.53 -27.75 -12.01
C SER A 12 -23.79 -26.57 -12.62
N GLU A 13 -24.23 -25.36 -12.29
CA GLU A 13 -23.45 -24.14 -12.51
C GLU A 13 -22.09 -24.25 -11.79
N PRO A 14 -20.99 -23.74 -12.37
CA PRO A 14 -19.70 -23.78 -11.72
C PRO A 14 -19.70 -22.83 -10.52
N SER A 15 -19.41 -23.40 -9.35
CA SER A 15 -19.30 -22.72 -8.07
C SER A 15 -18.19 -21.66 -8.07
N THR A 16 -18.58 -20.39 -8.08
CA THR A 16 -17.76 -19.18 -7.88
C THR A 16 -17.28 -19.02 -6.43
N SER A 17 -16.87 -20.11 -5.75
CA SER A 17 -16.69 -20.13 -4.29
C SER A 17 -15.23 -20.18 -3.82
N SER A 18 -14.22 -20.17 -4.70
CA SER A 18 -12.81 -20.30 -4.29
C SER A 18 -11.93 -19.05 -4.48
N LYS A 19 -12.41 -18.00 -5.15
CA LYS A 19 -11.61 -16.78 -5.43
C LYS A 19 -11.63 -15.73 -4.30
N GLN A 20 -12.51 -15.87 -3.33
CA GLN A 20 -12.85 -14.79 -2.39
C GLN A 20 -12.36 -15.01 -0.94
N SER A 21 -11.71 -16.15 -0.65
CA SER A 21 -11.42 -16.55 0.74
C SER A 21 -10.18 -15.90 1.38
N ASN A 22 -9.39 -15.12 0.63
CA ASN A 22 -8.12 -14.52 1.13
C ASN A 22 -8.11 -12.98 1.12
N LEU A 23 -9.21 -12.33 0.76
CA LEU A 23 -9.31 -10.87 0.78
C LEU A 23 -9.71 -10.40 2.18
N SER A 24 -8.73 -9.94 2.96
CA SER A 24 -8.93 -9.38 4.30
C SER A 24 -8.07 -8.14 4.51
N LEU A 25 -8.49 -7.28 5.45
CA LEU A 25 -7.70 -6.12 5.88
C LEU A 25 -6.33 -6.56 6.43
N GLU A 26 -6.31 -7.62 7.24
CA GLU A 26 -5.07 -8.18 7.78
C GLU A 26 -4.10 -8.57 6.67
N ARG A 27 -4.58 -9.30 5.65
CA ARG A 27 -3.75 -9.70 4.52
C ARG A 27 -3.25 -8.50 3.72
N PHE A 28 -4.09 -7.48 3.52
CA PHE A 28 -3.67 -6.26 2.83
C PHE A 28 -2.57 -5.52 3.58
N LEU A 29 -2.69 -5.39 4.90
CA LEU A 29 -1.68 -4.73 5.74
C LEU A 29 -0.38 -5.54 5.80
N GLU A 30 -0.45 -6.87 5.82
CA GLU A 30 0.71 -7.75 5.69
C GLU A 30 1.45 -7.50 4.36
N ILE A 31 0.73 -7.49 3.24
CA ILE A 31 1.32 -7.20 1.92
C ILE A 31 1.95 -5.80 1.91
N ALA A 32 1.24 -4.80 2.44
CA ALA A 32 1.67 -3.42 2.41
C ALA A 32 3.02 -3.18 3.13
N ILE A 33 3.37 -4.02 4.12
CA ILE A 33 4.64 -3.93 4.85
C ILE A 33 5.76 -4.79 4.26
N GLU A 34 5.47 -5.73 3.34
CA GLU A 34 6.48 -6.61 2.77
C GLU A 34 7.67 -5.85 2.13
N PRO A 35 7.50 -4.78 1.32
CA PRO A 35 8.63 -4.05 0.73
C PRO A 35 9.35 -3.08 1.70
N VAL A 36 8.83 -2.90 2.92
CA VAL A 36 9.39 -1.95 3.88
C VAL A 36 10.83 -2.34 4.24
N GLY A 37 11.72 -1.34 4.23
CA GLY A 37 13.10 -1.53 4.66
C GLY A 37 13.99 -2.31 3.69
N GLN A 38 13.49 -2.64 2.50
CA GLN A 38 14.24 -3.36 1.47
C GLN A 38 13.98 -2.86 0.04
N THR A 39 13.26 -1.75 -0.14
CA THR A 39 12.96 -1.21 -1.47
C THR A 39 13.21 0.29 -1.50
N MET A 40 14.10 0.71 -2.41
CA MET A 40 14.46 2.12 -2.60
C MET A 40 13.36 2.88 -3.36
N TYR A 41 13.31 4.19 -3.14
CA TYR A 41 12.43 5.07 -3.90
C TYR A 41 13.09 5.38 -5.24
N VAL A 42 12.44 5.01 -6.32
CA VAL A 42 12.86 5.39 -7.67
C VAL A 42 11.70 6.09 -8.34
N TRP A 43 11.92 7.30 -8.87
CA TRP A 43 10.90 8.01 -9.63
C TRP A 43 10.53 7.22 -10.88
N GLY A 44 9.25 6.86 -11.04
CA GLY A 44 8.77 5.95 -12.09
C GLY A 44 8.93 4.46 -11.75
N GLY A 45 9.46 4.13 -10.56
CA GLY A 45 9.59 2.74 -10.11
C GLY A 45 8.25 2.02 -10.08
N GLY A 46 8.17 0.83 -10.69
CA GLY A 46 6.94 0.05 -10.82
C GLY A 46 6.06 0.41 -12.03
N TRP A 47 6.40 1.46 -12.80
CA TRP A 47 5.78 1.75 -14.10
C TRP A 47 6.43 0.94 -15.23
N ASN A 48 5.77 0.88 -16.38
CA ASN A 48 6.35 0.36 -17.62
C ASN A 48 7.05 1.44 -18.45
N GLU A 49 7.87 1.01 -19.41
CA GLU A 49 8.61 1.93 -20.30
C GLU A 49 7.69 2.80 -21.15
N GLU A 50 6.51 2.29 -21.50
CA GLU A 50 5.51 3.03 -22.28
C GLU A 50 4.78 4.12 -21.48
N ASP A 51 4.96 4.18 -20.15
CA ASP A 51 4.25 5.09 -19.25
C ASP A 51 2.72 4.98 -19.38
N THR A 52 2.24 3.73 -19.49
CA THR A 52 0.81 3.39 -19.66
C THR A 52 0.24 2.62 -18.48
N GLY A 53 1.07 2.17 -17.54
CA GLY A 53 0.63 1.48 -16.34
C GLY A 53 1.75 0.68 -15.69
N ALA A 54 1.40 -0.48 -15.14
CA ALA A 54 2.30 -1.29 -14.33
C ALA A 54 3.42 -1.96 -15.14
N GLY A 55 4.65 -1.85 -14.64
CA GLY A 55 5.81 -2.61 -15.09
C GLY A 55 5.78 -4.06 -14.59
N VAL A 56 6.74 -4.87 -15.05
CA VAL A 56 6.79 -6.30 -14.75
C VAL A 56 6.92 -6.58 -13.25
N GLU A 57 7.64 -5.73 -12.51
CA GLU A 57 7.82 -5.87 -11.07
C GLU A 57 6.50 -5.60 -10.31
N ALA A 58 5.73 -4.60 -10.75
CA ALA A 58 4.45 -4.27 -10.13
C ALA A 58 3.32 -5.29 -10.41
N VAL A 59 3.49 -6.14 -11.44
CA VAL A 59 2.59 -7.26 -11.75
C VAL A 59 3.19 -8.63 -11.41
N THR A 60 4.18 -8.66 -10.50
CA THR A 60 4.76 -9.89 -9.98
C THR A 60 4.20 -10.19 -8.59
N ILE A 61 3.83 -11.45 -8.37
CA ILE A 61 3.44 -11.94 -7.03
C ILE A 61 4.69 -12.04 -6.15
N GLY A 62 4.63 -11.41 -4.98
CA GLY A 62 5.72 -11.26 -4.03
C GLY A 62 6.57 -10.01 -4.29
N VAL A 63 7.42 -9.71 -3.33
CA VAL A 63 8.45 -8.67 -3.44
C VAL A 63 9.50 -9.11 -4.44
N PHE A 64 9.93 -8.21 -5.32
CA PHE A 64 10.93 -8.51 -6.33
C PHE A 64 12.35 -8.51 -5.70
N ASP A 65 13.07 -9.63 -5.79
CA ASP A 65 14.39 -9.83 -5.15
C ASP A 65 15.43 -8.76 -5.52
N HIS A 66 15.29 -8.18 -6.72
CA HIS A 66 16.18 -7.12 -7.20
C HIS A 66 16.07 -5.84 -6.36
N TRP A 67 14.91 -5.52 -5.80
CA TRP A 67 14.76 -4.33 -4.95
C TRP A 67 15.63 -4.39 -3.70
N ALA A 68 15.67 -5.57 -3.05
CA ALA A 68 16.54 -5.80 -1.90
C ALA A 68 18.02 -5.73 -2.29
N SER A 69 18.38 -6.29 -3.46
CA SER A 69 19.74 -6.22 -4.00
C SER A 69 20.17 -4.78 -4.24
N PHE A 70 19.31 -3.98 -4.88
CA PHE A 70 19.56 -2.56 -5.14
C PHE A 70 19.69 -1.75 -3.85
N PHE A 71 18.85 -2.00 -2.83
CA PHE A 71 19.00 -1.39 -1.50
C PHE A 71 20.35 -1.70 -0.85
N GLU A 72 20.84 -2.93 -0.96
CA GLU A 72 22.13 -3.33 -0.39
C GLU A 72 23.31 -2.62 -1.09
N GLU A 73 23.18 -2.29 -2.37
CA GLU A 73 24.16 -1.50 -3.13
C GLU A 73 24.21 -0.02 -2.73
N GLN A 74 23.11 0.53 -2.19
CA GLN A 74 23.06 1.95 -1.79
C GLN A 74 23.69 2.19 -0.42
N ASP A 75 24.21 3.39 -0.22
CA ASP A 75 24.72 3.87 1.07
C ASP A 75 23.84 4.99 1.65
N ALA A 76 24.22 5.51 2.82
CA ALA A 76 23.48 6.57 3.51
C ALA A 76 23.39 7.90 2.73
N LEU A 77 24.14 8.05 1.62
CA LEU A 77 24.13 9.23 0.75
C LEU A 77 23.27 9.06 -0.50
N TYR A 78 22.45 8.00 -0.57
CA TYR A 78 21.54 7.77 -1.68
C TYR A 78 20.72 9.01 -2.04
N ASP A 79 20.84 9.42 -3.31
CA ASP A 79 20.05 10.50 -3.91
C ASP A 79 19.27 9.93 -5.10
N TYR A 80 17.95 9.87 -4.94
CA TYR A 80 17.05 9.33 -5.96
C TYR A 80 17.14 10.08 -7.30
N GLN A 81 17.63 11.33 -7.31
CA GLN A 81 17.83 12.08 -8.56
C GLN A 81 18.86 11.42 -9.50
N ASN A 82 19.78 10.63 -8.96
CA ASN A 82 20.76 9.88 -9.75
C ASN A 82 20.19 8.58 -10.34
N THR A 83 18.98 8.19 -9.93
CA THR A 83 18.35 6.91 -10.28
C THR A 83 16.96 7.10 -10.88
N LEU A 84 16.59 8.33 -11.27
CA LEU A 84 15.32 8.64 -11.91
C LEU A 84 15.08 7.71 -13.11
N TYR A 85 13.88 7.12 -13.17
CA TYR A 85 13.45 6.21 -14.23
C TYR A 85 14.30 4.94 -14.38
N GLN A 86 15.08 4.57 -13.37
CA GLN A 86 15.55 3.18 -13.21
C GLN A 86 14.36 2.32 -12.73
N ILE A 87 13.31 2.24 -13.56
CA ILE A 87 11.95 1.82 -13.18
C ILE A 87 11.86 0.40 -12.58
N HIS A 88 12.89 -0.42 -12.81
CA HIS A 88 13.04 -1.78 -12.30
C HIS A 88 13.69 -1.86 -10.91
N ASP A 89 14.42 -0.83 -10.49
CA ASP A 89 15.33 -0.87 -9.33
C ASP A 89 14.63 -0.50 -8.01
N GLY A 90 13.42 0.03 -8.06
CA GLY A 90 12.64 0.41 -6.88
C GLY A 90 11.20 0.76 -7.20
N LEU A 91 10.57 1.51 -6.29
CA LEU A 91 9.16 1.89 -6.39
C LEU A 91 8.99 3.39 -6.15
N ASP A 92 8.14 4.05 -6.95
CA ASP A 92 7.54 5.32 -6.51
C ASP A 92 6.26 5.08 -5.70
N CYS A 93 5.62 6.16 -5.23
CA CYS A 93 4.43 6.06 -4.39
C CYS A 93 3.28 5.30 -5.07
N SER A 94 3.03 5.55 -6.34
CA SER A 94 1.99 4.87 -7.14
C SER A 94 2.37 3.44 -7.52
N GLY A 95 3.62 3.19 -7.88
CA GLY A 95 4.15 1.85 -8.14
C GLY A 95 4.00 0.96 -6.91
N TYR A 96 4.30 1.49 -5.72
CA TYR A 96 4.12 0.79 -4.46
C TYR A 96 2.66 0.41 -4.18
N VAL A 97 1.74 1.36 -4.25
CA VAL A 97 0.32 1.06 -3.98
C VAL A 97 -0.24 0.12 -5.06
N GLY A 98 0.16 0.30 -6.31
CA GLY A 98 -0.24 -0.58 -7.42
C GLY A 98 0.25 -2.02 -7.22
N TRP A 99 1.51 -2.21 -6.81
CA TRP A 99 2.07 -3.52 -6.45
C TRP A 99 1.33 -4.16 -5.27
N ALA A 100 1.04 -3.38 -4.22
CA ALA A 100 0.33 -3.89 -3.03
C ALA A 100 -1.09 -4.36 -3.38
N ILE A 101 -1.80 -3.60 -4.21
CA ILE A 101 -3.13 -3.99 -4.70
C ILE A 101 -3.04 -5.19 -5.65
N TYR A 102 -2.02 -5.27 -6.49
CA TYR A 102 -1.79 -6.44 -7.34
C TYR A 102 -1.66 -7.71 -6.51
N ASN A 103 -0.80 -7.67 -5.49
CA ASN A 103 -0.53 -8.80 -4.59
C ASN A 103 -1.71 -9.16 -3.68
N LEU A 104 -2.66 -8.24 -3.49
CA LEU A 104 -3.92 -8.53 -2.80
C LEU A 104 -4.93 -9.20 -3.75
N MET A 105 -5.07 -8.67 -4.97
CA MET A 105 -6.16 -9.00 -5.88
C MET A 105 -5.84 -10.17 -6.82
N GLN A 106 -4.57 -10.42 -7.09
CA GLN A 106 -4.10 -11.44 -8.03
C GLN A 106 -3.39 -12.58 -7.30
N THR A 107 -3.41 -13.76 -7.91
CA THR A 107 -2.70 -14.96 -7.43
C THR A 107 -1.61 -15.43 -8.39
N GLU A 108 -1.50 -14.80 -9.55
CA GLU A 108 -0.55 -15.15 -10.62
C GLU A 108 0.10 -13.86 -11.15
N SER A 109 1.35 -13.93 -11.59
CA SER A 109 2.07 -12.79 -12.18
C SER A 109 1.63 -12.53 -13.63
N GLY A 110 1.89 -11.32 -14.13
CA GLY A 110 1.69 -10.94 -15.53
C GLY A 110 0.25 -10.63 -15.95
N GLN A 111 -0.67 -10.47 -14.98
CA GLN A 111 -2.03 -9.98 -15.24
C GLN A 111 -2.03 -8.46 -15.38
N GLU A 112 -3.19 -7.88 -15.70
CA GLU A 112 -3.37 -6.44 -15.72
C GLU A 112 -3.03 -5.83 -14.35
N GLY A 113 -2.19 -4.79 -14.37
CA GLY A 113 -1.69 -4.14 -13.17
C GLY A 113 -2.51 -2.94 -12.73
N TYR A 114 -2.18 -2.43 -11.54
CA TYR A 114 -2.95 -1.38 -10.86
C TYR A 114 -2.15 -0.09 -10.62
N VAL A 115 -1.05 0.07 -11.33
CA VAL A 115 -0.25 1.31 -11.31
C VAL A 115 -0.91 2.33 -12.23
N MET A 116 -1.13 3.52 -11.70
CA MET A 116 -1.66 4.69 -12.39
C MET A 116 -1.25 5.93 -11.58
N LYS A 117 -1.59 7.13 -12.07
CA LYS A 117 -1.21 8.38 -11.40
C LYS A 117 -1.75 8.42 -9.98
N SER A 118 -0.94 8.93 -9.06
CA SER A 118 -1.30 9.08 -7.64
C SER A 118 -2.68 9.68 -7.47
N SER A 119 -3.03 10.75 -8.20
CA SER A 119 -4.32 11.46 -8.16
C SER A 119 -5.54 10.65 -8.61
N GLU A 120 -5.33 9.55 -9.32
CA GLU A 120 -6.41 8.76 -9.93
C GLU A 120 -6.72 7.50 -9.12
N MET A 121 -5.73 6.95 -8.40
CA MET A 121 -5.80 5.64 -7.75
C MET A 121 -6.98 5.47 -6.80
N ALA A 122 -7.20 6.41 -5.88
CA ALA A 122 -8.29 6.31 -4.92
C ALA A 122 -9.68 6.42 -5.58
N LYS A 123 -9.79 7.13 -6.70
CA LYS A 123 -11.07 7.13 -7.42
C LYS A 123 -11.24 5.84 -8.22
N ALA A 124 -10.19 5.40 -8.91
CA ALA A 124 -10.22 4.20 -9.73
C ALA A 124 -10.58 2.94 -8.94
N PHE A 125 -9.95 2.69 -7.77
CA PHE A 125 -10.28 1.46 -7.04
C PHE A 125 -11.67 1.49 -6.40
N ALA A 126 -12.24 2.68 -6.13
CA ALA A 126 -13.64 2.79 -5.73
C ALA A 126 -14.58 2.51 -6.90
N ASP A 127 -14.23 2.98 -8.11
CA ASP A 127 -14.99 2.72 -9.33
C ASP A 127 -14.91 1.23 -9.75
N PHE A 128 -13.87 0.49 -9.30
CA PHE A 128 -13.80 -0.98 -9.39
C PHE A 128 -14.64 -1.71 -8.33
N TRP A 129 -15.39 -1.00 -7.49
CA TRP A 129 -16.22 -1.52 -6.41
C TRP A 129 -15.44 -2.22 -5.29
N TRP A 130 -14.16 -1.89 -5.11
CA TRP A 130 -13.37 -2.44 -4.00
C TRP A 130 -13.54 -1.65 -2.71
N GLY A 131 -14.10 -0.45 -2.77
CA GLY A 131 -14.45 0.31 -1.59
C GLY A 131 -15.25 1.56 -1.90
N SER A 132 -15.35 2.46 -0.94
CA SER A 132 -16.08 3.73 -1.07
C SER A 132 -15.12 4.92 -1.13
N TYR A 133 -15.29 5.77 -2.13
CA TYR A 133 -14.56 7.03 -2.26
C TYR A 133 -15.14 8.10 -1.34
N THR A 134 -14.29 8.71 -0.52
CA THR A 134 -14.57 9.89 0.28
C THR A 134 -13.75 11.05 -0.28
N PRO A 135 -14.39 12.11 -0.81
CA PRO A 135 -13.64 13.22 -1.34
C PRO A 135 -12.87 13.88 -0.22
N ARG A 136 -11.72 14.44 -0.60
CA ARG A 136 -10.87 15.33 0.16
C ARG A 136 -11.59 15.95 1.39
N ASN A 137 -12.38 16.99 1.15
CA ASN A 137 -13.01 17.83 2.18
C ASN A 137 -13.98 17.12 3.16
N ALA A 138 -14.28 15.84 2.94
CA ALA A 138 -15.16 15.04 3.78
C ALA A 138 -14.42 13.99 4.62
N VAL A 139 -13.08 13.86 4.49
CA VAL A 139 -12.31 12.97 5.35
C VAL A 139 -12.18 13.57 6.75
N SER A 140 -12.79 12.91 7.73
CA SER A 140 -12.70 13.23 9.15
C SER A 140 -11.98 12.18 9.98
N ASP A 141 -11.99 10.91 9.51
CA ASP A 141 -11.48 9.76 10.24
C ASP A 141 -10.61 8.89 9.32
N PHE A 142 -9.43 8.51 9.78
CA PHE A 142 -8.54 7.58 9.10
C PHE A 142 -8.70 6.17 9.67
N LYS A 143 -8.57 5.15 8.82
CA LYS A 143 -8.66 3.75 9.20
C LYS A 143 -7.50 2.95 8.60
N PRO A 144 -7.03 1.89 9.29
CA PRO A 144 -6.11 0.94 8.68
C PRO A 144 -6.66 0.43 7.35
N GLY A 145 -5.82 0.42 6.32
CA GLY A 145 -6.17 0.03 4.96
C GLY A 145 -6.72 1.14 4.08
N ASP A 146 -6.95 2.34 4.61
CA ASP A 146 -7.30 3.49 3.77
C ASP A 146 -6.14 3.81 2.82
N ILE A 147 -6.46 3.98 1.54
CA ILE A 147 -5.53 4.44 0.50
C ILE A 147 -5.78 5.92 0.31
N MET A 148 -4.73 6.71 0.54
CA MET A 148 -4.81 8.16 0.62
C MET A 148 -4.08 8.76 -0.56
N SER A 149 -4.82 9.39 -1.47
CA SER A 149 -4.33 9.89 -2.76
C SER A 149 -4.48 11.42 -2.91
N ASN A 150 -3.54 12.04 -3.61
CA ASN A 150 -3.61 13.40 -4.13
C ASN A 150 -2.72 13.57 -5.39
N GLU A 151 -2.58 14.79 -5.90
CA GLU A 151 -1.78 15.10 -7.11
C GLU A 151 -0.31 14.69 -7.04
N GLU A 152 0.27 14.58 -5.84
CA GLU A 152 1.69 14.34 -5.64
C GLU A 152 1.97 12.97 -5.01
N HIS A 153 1.08 12.47 -4.13
CA HIS A 153 1.34 11.31 -3.28
C HIS A 153 0.18 10.36 -3.16
N VAL A 154 0.54 9.09 -2.99
CA VAL A 154 -0.37 8.03 -2.57
C VAL A 154 0.30 7.11 -1.55
N TYR A 155 -0.41 6.70 -0.50
CA TYR A 155 0.12 5.85 0.57
C TYR A 155 -0.99 5.02 1.23
N ILE A 156 -0.58 4.06 2.07
CA ILE A 156 -1.49 3.16 2.79
C ILE A 156 -1.43 3.45 4.29
N VAL A 157 -2.60 3.66 4.92
CA VAL A 157 -2.71 3.88 6.37
C VAL A 157 -2.59 2.56 7.13
N LEU A 158 -1.75 2.53 8.16
CA LEU A 158 -1.62 1.41 9.11
C LEU A 158 -2.48 1.61 10.36
N GLY A 159 -2.69 2.85 10.79
CA GLY A 159 -3.50 3.15 11.97
C GLY A 159 -3.42 4.60 12.42
N VAL A 160 -4.12 4.90 13.50
CA VAL A 160 -4.21 6.24 14.11
C VAL A 160 -3.83 6.12 15.58
N CYS A 161 -2.93 7.00 16.03
CA CYS A 161 -2.49 7.13 17.41
C CYS A 161 -3.49 7.95 18.25
N GLU A 162 -3.34 7.92 19.58
CA GLU A 162 -4.27 8.61 20.49
C GLU A 162 -4.26 10.13 20.33
N ASP A 163 -3.11 10.71 19.97
CA ASP A 163 -2.95 12.12 19.62
C ASP A 163 -3.59 12.51 18.27
N GLY A 164 -4.15 11.54 17.53
CA GLY A 164 -4.73 11.71 16.21
C GLY A 164 -3.74 11.61 15.05
N SER A 165 -2.45 11.37 15.34
CA SER A 165 -1.43 11.20 14.30
C SER A 165 -1.60 9.85 13.60
N VAL A 166 -1.25 9.80 12.32
CA VAL A 166 -1.49 8.64 11.45
C VAL A 166 -0.17 7.94 11.18
N LEU A 167 -0.17 6.63 11.40
CA LEU A 167 0.89 5.71 11.00
C LEU A 167 0.58 5.18 9.61
N LEU A 168 1.55 5.18 8.70
CA LEU A 168 1.34 4.84 7.28
C LEU A 168 2.59 4.22 6.66
N VAL A 169 2.43 3.54 5.52
CA VAL A 169 3.55 3.11 4.67
C VAL A 169 3.55 3.94 3.39
N HIS A 170 4.72 4.46 3.02
CA HIS A 170 4.88 5.32 1.85
C HIS A 170 6.22 5.03 1.17
N ALA A 171 6.18 4.82 -0.15
CA ALA A 171 7.35 4.95 -1.01
C ALA A 171 7.63 6.43 -1.33
N SER A 172 8.56 7.02 -0.59
CA SER A 172 9.09 8.37 -0.83
C SER A 172 10.60 8.33 -0.57
N PRO A 173 11.42 9.29 -1.03
CA PRO A 173 12.85 9.26 -0.74
C PRO A 173 13.13 9.06 0.78
N PRO A 174 14.02 8.12 1.16
CA PRO A 174 14.87 7.29 0.30
C PRO A 174 14.24 5.96 -0.17
N GLY A 175 13.06 5.56 0.33
CA GLY A 175 12.33 4.38 -0.14
C GLY A 175 11.11 4.01 0.68
N VAL A 176 10.64 2.77 0.50
CA VAL A 176 9.42 2.26 1.11
C VAL A 176 9.64 2.05 2.60
N ARG A 177 8.93 2.83 3.42
CA ARG A 177 9.10 2.80 4.87
C ARG A 177 7.80 3.09 5.61
N ILE A 178 7.77 2.71 6.87
CA ILE A 178 6.77 3.16 7.83
C ILE A 178 7.10 4.61 8.21
N CYS A 179 6.09 5.47 8.13
CA CYS A 179 6.15 6.88 8.47
C CYS A 179 5.07 7.24 9.49
N GLY A 180 5.31 8.31 10.23
CA GLY A 180 4.30 8.98 11.06
C GLY A 180 3.97 10.37 10.53
N THR A 181 2.74 10.81 10.72
CA THR A 181 2.35 12.19 10.39
C THR A 181 2.79 13.17 11.49
N ASP A 182 3.47 14.24 11.09
CA ASP A 182 3.79 15.36 11.97
C ASP A 182 2.62 16.34 12.05
N LEU A 183 1.87 16.27 13.16
CA LEU A 183 0.66 17.04 13.36
C LEU A 183 0.96 18.54 13.53
N ASP A 184 1.88 18.88 14.41
CA ASP A 184 2.18 20.26 14.81
C ASP A 184 3.54 20.75 14.32
N GLN A 185 4.17 20.01 13.39
CA GLN A 185 5.51 20.31 12.83
C GLN A 185 6.61 20.30 13.91
N THR A 186 6.40 19.52 14.97
CA THR A 186 7.38 19.34 16.05
C THR A 186 8.32 18.17 15.76
N GLY A 187 7.93 17.27 14.87
CA GLY A 187 8.63 16.01 14.61
C GLY A 187 8.47 15.00 15.74
N THR A 188 7.51 15.18 16.64
CA THR A 188 7.38 14.38 17.88
C THR A 188 5.99 13.81 18.12
N SER A 189 5.15 13.66 17.10
CA SER A 189 3.86 12.97 17.25
C SER A 189 4.03 11.51 17.63
N ASP A 190 2.99 10.91 18.24
CA ASP A 190 3.00 9.50 18.65
C ASP A 190 3.26 8.57 17.47
N ALA A 191 2.71 8.86 16.28
CA ALA A 191 2.95 8.08 15.07
C ALA A 191 4.40 8.18 14.59
N ILE A 192 5.08 9.33 14.75
CA ILE A 192 6.51 9.44 14.40
C ILE A 192 7.34 8.61 15.36
N VAL A 193 7.09 8.72 16.67
CA VAL A 193 7.79 7.92 17.69
C VAL A 193 7.60 6.43 17.42
N LEU A 194 6.37 6.01 17.14
CA LEU A 194 6.05 4.61 16.84
C LEU A 194 6.71 4.14 15.54
N ALA A 195 6.71 4.97 14.48
CA ALA A 195 7.38 4.65 13.22
C ALA A 195 8.90 4.50 13.44
N GLN A 196 9.53 5.39 14.23
CA GLN A 196 10.96 5.32 14.54
C GLN A 196 11.30 4.03 15.28
N GLN A 197 10.56 3.72 16.34
CA GLN A 197 10.75 2.49 17.12
C GLN A 197 10.58 1.25 16.23
N THR A 198 9.50 1.19 15.46
CA THR A 198 9.22 0.06 14.57
C THR A 198 10.31 -0.11 13.52
N MET A 199 10.72 0.97 12.86
CA MET A 199 11.78 0.90 11.84
C MET A 199 13.13 0.50 12.44
N ALA A 200 13.48 1.02 13.62
CA ALA A 200 14.72 0.67 14.31
C ALA A 200 14.75 -0.81 14.77
N GLU A 201 13.62 -1.33 15.25
CA GLU A 201 13.52 -2.69 15.78
C GLU A 201 13.39 -3.75 14.68
N GLN A 202 12.51 -3.52 13.70
CA GLN A 202 12.15 -4.52 12.70
C GLN A 202 13.01 -4.42 11.43
N TYR A 203 13.52 -3.23 11.11
CA TYR A 203 14.30 -2.97 9.90
C TYR A 203 15.65 -2.28 10.21
N PRO A 204 16.47 -2.84 11.12
CA PRO A 204 17.65 -2.16 11.67
C PRO A 204 18.69 -1.78 10.60
N LYS A 205 18.90 -2.64 9.58
CA LYS A 205 19.81 -2.33 8.46
C LYS A 205 19.38 -1.09 7.68
N TRP A 206 18.08 -0.97 7.41
CA TRP A 206 17.52 0.21 6.77
C TRP A 206 17.70 1.43 7.67
N PHE A 207 17.31 1.30 8.94
CA PHE A 207 17.31 2.41 9.89
C PHE A 207 18.73 2.95 10.17
N GLU A 208 19.75 2.09 10.11
CA GLU A 208 21.16 2.51 10.20
C GLU A 208 21.57 3.42 9.04
N LYS A 209 21.16 3.11 7.80
CA LYS A 209 21.44 3.95 6.62
C LYS A 209 20.53 5.19 6.59
N TYR A 210 19.26 5.02 6.96
CA TYR A 210 18.18 6.00 6.76
C TYR A 210 17.28 6.12 8.02
N PRO A 211 17.73 6.83 9.07
CA PRO A 211 17.00 6.91 10.34
C PRO A 211 15.76 7.83 10.29
N SER A 212 15.59 8.60 9.23
CA SER A 212 14.43 9.50 9.09
C SER A 212 13.18 8.72 8.69
N VAL A 213 12.15 8.77 9.54
CA VAL A 213 10.81 8.25 9.27
C VAL A 213 9.77 9.37 9.11
N LEU A 214 10.24 10.61 9.03
CA LEU A 214 9.35 11.73 8.79
C LEU A 214 8.73 11.55 7.40
N SER A 215 7.41 11.64 7.35
CA SER A 215 6.71 11.96 6.13
C SER A 215 7.10 13.40 5.80
N MET A 216 8.07 13.61 4.90
CA MET A 216 8.64 14.93 4.55
C MET A 216 7.64 15.84 3.81
N PHE A 217 6.37 15.45 3.78
CA PHE A 217 5.29 16.26 3.28
C PHE A 217 4.86 17.20 4.39
N ARG A 218 4.68 18.47 4.03
CA ARG A 218 3.90 19.43 4.83
C ARG A 218 2.54 18.79 5.12
N ILE A 219 2.45 18.12 6.25
CA ILE A 219 1.18 17.90 6.89
C ILE A 219 0.84 19.27 7.46
N TYR A 220 0.21 20.09 6.62
CA TYR A 220 -0.71 21.05 7.19
C TYR A 220 -1.68 20.21 8.04
N ILE A 221 -1.62 20.30 9.36
CA ILE A 221 -2.88 20.36 10.10
C ILE A 221 -3.56 21.66 9.71
N ILE A 222 -4.17 21.60 8.53
CA ILE A 222 -5.38 22.30 8.16
C ILE A 222 -6.08 21.27 7.29
N THR A 223 -6.64 20.21 7.89
CA THR A 223 -7.50 19.23 7.17
C THR A 223 -7.00 18.88 5.76
N ILE A 224 -5.81 18.27 5.62
CA ILE A 224 -5.41 17.62 4.36
C ILE A 224 -6.10 16.26 4.29
N SER A 225 -7.41 16.33 4.20
CA SER A 225 -8.16 15.63 3.21
C SER A 225 -7.37 14.85 2.13
N PHE A 226 -7.59 13.54 2.06
CA PHE A 226 -7.22 12.72 0.90
C PHE A 226 -8.50 12.21 0.27
N ASP A 227 -8.43 11.85 -1.00
CA ASP A 227 -9.46 11.00 -1.57
C ASP A 227 -9.27 9.60 -0.98
N GLY A 228 -10.14 9.22 -0.05
CA GLY A 228 -10.00 7.97 0.69
C GLY A 228 -10.90 6.90 0.11
N ILE A 229 -10.34 5.73 -0.22
CA ILE A 229 -11.16 4.52 -0.37
C ILE A 229 -11.25 3.83 0.98
N GLN A 230 -12.45 3.74 1.55
CA GLN A 230 -12.73 2.73 2.57
C GLN A 230 -13.05 1.41 1.86
N ILE A 231 -12.09 0.51 1.78
CA ILE A 231 -12.33 -0.88 1.36
C ILE A 231 -13.05 -1.57 2.53
N HIS A 232 -14.38 -1.60 2.45
CA HIS A 232 -15.21 -2.23 3.47
C HIS A 232 -15.22 -3.76 3.27
N PHE A 233 -14.19 -4.44 3.76
CA PHE A 233 -14.32 -5.89 3.96
C PHE A 233 -15.31 -6.10 5.11
N GLN A 234 -16.44 -6.75 4.84
CA GLN A 234 -17.39 -7.13 5.89
C GLN A 234 -16.68 -7.99 6.93
N THR A 235 -16.27 -7.37 8.03
CA THR A 235 -15.62 -8.05 9.15
C THR A 235 -16.56 -8.00 10.34
N HIS A 236 -17.03 -9.18 10.77
CA HIS A 236 -17.69 -9.30 12.05
C HIS A 236 -16.72 -8.90 13.17
N GLN A 237 -17.26 -8.17 14.14
CA GLN A 237 -16.59 -7.59 15.30
C GLN A 237 -15.49 -8.46 15.94
N LYS A 238 -14.26 -7.93 15.96
CA LYS A 238 -13.35 -7.80 17.13
C LYS A 238 -11.89 -7.78 16.64
N TYR A 239 -11.35 -6.59 16.41
CA TYR A 239 -9.89 -6.43 16.33
C TYR A 239 -9.47 -5.26 17.22
N ARG A 240 -9.21 -5.64 18.48
CA ARG A 240 -8.36 -4.90 19.41
C ARG A 240 -7.32 -5.95 19.79
N ARG A 241 -6.06 -5.75 19.41
CA ARG A 241 -4.88 -6.63 19.66
C ARG A 241 -4.42 -7.43 18.43
N LEU A 242 -3.69 -6.77 17.54
CA LEU A 242 -2.61 -7.32 16.71
C LEU A 242 -1.84 -6.09 16.21
N MET A 243 -0.51 -6.08 16.45
CA MET A 243 0.51 -5.07 16.11
C MET A 243 1.40 -4.59 17.28
N LEU A 244 1.43 -5.27 18.43
CA LEU A 244 2.56 -5.17 19.38
C LEU A 244 2.67 -6.50 20.16
N PRO A 245 3.78 -7.27 20.09
CA PRO A 245 4.08 -8.21 21.15
C PRO A 245 4.21 -7.43 22.46
N THR A 246 3.52 -7.91 23.47
CA THR A 246 3.41 -7.31 24.82
C THR A 246 4.78 -6.97 25.44
N LEU A 247 4.83 -5.79 26.09
CA LEU A 247 5.76 -5.47 27.18
C LEU A 247 5.90 -6.62 28.19
#